data_AF-N1JM65-F1
#
_entry.id   AF-N1JM65-F1
#
_cell.length_a   1.000
_cell.length_b   1.000
_cell.length_c   1.000
_cell.angle_alpha   90.00
_cell.angle_beta   90.00
_cell.angle_gamma   90.00
#
_symmetry.space_group_name_H-M   'P 1'
#
loop_
_entity.id
_entity.type
_entity.pdbx_description
1 polymer ?
#
loop_
_entity_poly.entity_id
_entity_poly.type
_entity_poly.pdbx_seq_one_letter_code
_entity_poly.pdbx_strand_id
1 'polypeptide(L)'
;MALLNPTFLLGVVVVTYLSSFVLFAILRVLTGISIQRIGYFALKRVTYKPSVGVAIDIRSLGLNIHRPTFAQPTWLSIVLRELVVTIDLNATEKEKLRETGQKSSSRKDTENVPKKQVGTPDNIDDRHKTSSSKLLTRVKDGIKSLHRKIYWIRMVDLVATNLTVNIVDVGNVQVGTFSMAVDTRRKMVDLGRMFSRVRTLRDLKLSAEWIFSIRSILFTVEGGESSEILDHMALNIHGLLCGELDELKDASISLKLGRVHIPYEEIKECVDRYQLCRKRHENFTSSGAQTITPVNQSSREKPTGLPENAMKNPPSAKELIGSVIRGVNEVQFAVSFISFTKKINPSQTQLTPIHIHASMKEVGIDLHRLDQKSPAHRMYFSANDTAHQALVAALSIAIGIDDGAGNFERLTYIPMATTTVRTTLPSKTIESAINISADERNANILFANVVITSLSVDLNPKNLALLSSIHKFQPKTIKKIAEPQQHSFISQFLPKANVKFSMHEPVFRISLPPVEQNAREDDFDLIISSISSISLDIESSHSAIRDLHYCLSSTFRLQSHALYYQTS
;
A
#
# COMPACT_ATOMS: atom_id res chain seq x y z
N MET A 1 28.17 -45.50 -42.34
CA MET A 1 29.03 -44.72 -41.43
C MET A 1 29.37 -43.36 -42.07
N ALA A 2 28.38 -42.52 -42.38
CA ALA A 2 28.59 -41.21 -43.05
C ALA A 2 27.73 -40.09 -42.42
N LEU A 3 27.14 -40.33 -41.24
CA LEU A 3 26.07 -39.51 -40.67
C LEU A 3 26.55 -38.34 -39.80
N LEU A 4 27.86 -38.18 -39.59
CA LEU A 4 28.44 -37.10 -38.79
C LEU A 4 29.61 -36.43 -39.53
N ASN A 5 29.41 -36.11 -40.81
CA ASN A 5 30.32 -35.21 -41.51
C ASN A 5 30.10 -33.78 -40.99
N PRO A 6 31.15 -33.01 -40.66
CA PRO A 6 31.01 -31.66 -40.09
C PRO A 6 30.19 -30.71 -40.99
N THR A 7 30.25 -30.92 -42.31
CA THR A 7 29.46 -30.20 -43.31
C THR A 7 27.96 -30.50 -43.20
N PHE A 8 27.58 -31.74 -42.88
CA PHE A 8 26.18 -32.12 -42.67
C PHE A 8 25.64 -31.49 -41.38
N LEU A 9 26.42 -31.51 -40.30
CA LEU A 9 26.07 -30.85 -39.03
C LEU A 9 25.87 -29.34 -39.24
N LEU A 10 26.77 -28.68 -39.98
CA LEU A 10 26.65 -27.26 -40.32
C LEU A 10 25.40 -26.99 -41.15
N GLY A 11 25.10 -27.84 -42.14
CA GLY A 11 23.90 -27.76 -42.96
C GLY A 11 22.62 -27.85 -42.13
N VAL A 12 22.55 -28.79 -41.19
CA VAL A 12 21.42 -28.94 -40.27
C VAL A 12 21.24 -27.69 -39.41
N VAL A 13 22.31 -27.15 -38.81
CA VAL A 13 22.25 -25.93 -37.99
C VAL A 13 21.71 -24.73 -38.78
N VAL A 14 22.17 -24.54 -40.03
CA VAL A 14 21.71 -23.45 -40.90
C VAL A 14 20.24 -23.61 -41.28
N VAL A 15 19.82 -24.82 -41.64
CA VAL A 15 18.42 -25.11 -41.98
C VAL A 15 17.50 -24.90 -40.77
N THR A 16 17.89 -25.35 -39.58
CA THR A 16 17.12 -25.11 -38.35
C THR A 16 17.03 -23.62 -38.03
N TYR A 17 18.12 -22.87 -38.23
CA TYR A 17 18.12 -21.42 -38.04
C TYR A 17 17.17 -20.72 -39.02
N LEU A 18 17.19 -21.07 -40.31
CA LEU A 18 16.28 -20.53 -41.32
C LEU A 18 14.81 -20.91 -41.04
N SER A 19 14.55 -22.16 -40.64
CA SER A 19 13.22 -22.64 -40.28
C SER A 19 12.62 -21.85 -39.10
N SER A 20 13.44 -21.39 -38.17
CA SER A 20 12.98 -20.56 -37.05
C SER A 20 12.32 -19.25 -37.50
N PHE A 21 12.76 -18.64 -38.60
CA PHE A 21 12.14 -17.42 -39.14
C PHE A 21 10.76 -17.68 -39.73
N VAL A 22 10.58 -18.83 -40.38
CA VAL A 22 9.26 -19.26 -40.88
C VAL A 22 8.30 -19.46 -39.70
N LEU A 23 8.78 -20.08 -38.61
CA LEU A 23 8.01 -20.23 -37.39
C LEU A 23 7.65 -18.88 -36.74
N PHE A 24 8.55 -17.89 -36.76
CA PHE A 24 8.23 -16.54 -36.29
C PHE A 24 7.20 -15.82 -37.16
N ALA A 25 7.23 -16.02 -38.47
CA ALA A 25 6.20 -15.50 -39.36
C ALA A 25 4.83 -16.12 -39.04
N ILE A 26 4.78 -17.43 -38.82
CA ILE A 26 3.56 -18.13 -38.40
C ILE A 26 3.06 -17.61 -37.04
N LEU A 27 3.96 -17.48 -36.06
CA LEU A 27 3.63 -16.95 -34.73
C LEU A 27 3.06 -15.54 -34.81
N ARG A 28 3.62 -14.67 -35.66
CA ARG A 28 3.14 -13.31 -35.90
C ARG A 28 1.72 -13.30 -36.48
N VAL A 29 1.40 -14.21 -37.40
CA VAL A 29 0.06 -14.30 -37.99
C VAL A 29 -0.96 -14.86 -36.99
N LEU A 30 -0.59 -15.86 -36.19
CA LEU A 30 -1.51 -16.52 -35.25
C LEU A 30 -1.75 -15.72 -33.96
N THR A 31 -0.69 -15.14 -33.39
CA THR A 31 -0.74 -14.53 -32.05
C THR A 31 -0.53 -13.02 -32.05
N GLY A 32 -0.12 -12.43 -33.19
CA GLY A 32 0.24 -11.01 -33.25
C GLY A 32 1.59 -10.66 -32.61
N ILE A 33 2.34 -11.65 -32.10
CA ILE A 33 3.66 -11.45 -31.50
C ILE A 33 4.72 -11.42 -32.61
N SER A 34 5.42 -10.30 -32.77
CA SER A 34 6.51 -10.16 -33.75
C SER A 34 7.85 -10.33 -33.06
N ILE A 35 8.58 -11.40 -33.43
CA ILE A 35 9.94 -11.69 -32.92
C ILE A 35 10.94 -11.42 -34.04
N GLN A 36 11.96 -10.59 -33.80
CA GLN A 36 12.92 -10.23 -34.85
C GLN A 36 14.06 -11.25 -35.02
N ARG A 37 14.62 -11.76 -33.91
CA ARG A 37 15.79 -12.66 -33.96
C ARG A 37 15.84 -13.61 -32.77
N ILE A 38 16.30 -14.84 -33.00
CA ILE A 38 16.73 -15.77 -31.95
C ILE A 38 18.24 -15.64 -31.72
N GLY A 39 18.64 -15.43 -30.48
CA GLY A 39 20.01 -15.49 -29.98
C GLY A 39 20.22 -16.74 -29.10
N TYR A 40 21.43 -16.91 -28.58
CA TYR A 40 21.76 -18.01 -27.67
C TYR A 40 20.87 -17.99 -26.42
N PHE A 41 19.94 -18.95 -26.32
CA PHE A 41 18.88 -19.03 -25.31
C PHE A 41 18.09 -17.73 -25.06
N ALA A 42 17.99 -16.84 -26.06
CA ALA A 42 17.29 -15.58 -25.91
C ALA A 42 16.53 -15.15 -27.16
N LEU A 43 15.29 -14.69 -27.00
CA LEU A 43 14.52 -14.03 -28.04
C LEU A 43 14.80 -12.53 -27.99
N LYS A 44 15.15 -11.93 -29.13
CA LYS A 44 15.46 -10.49 -29.22
C LYS A 44 14.37 -9.74 -29.98
N ARG A 45 14.02 -8.57 -29.44
CA ARG A 45 13.05 -7.60 -29.97
C ARG A 45 11.71 -8.26 -30.26
N VAL A 46 11.02 -8.61 -29.19
CA VAL A 46 9.66 -9.12 -29.20
C VAL A 46 8.73 -7.93 -29.06
N THR A 47 7.95 -7.65 -30.09
CA THR A 47 6.92 -6.60 -30.08
C THR A 47 5.56 -7.27 -30.09
N TYR A 48 4.68 -6.85 -29.19
CA TYR A 48 3.32 -7.32 -29.08
C TYR A 48 2.36 -6.13 -28.95
N LYS A 49 1.34 -6.09 -29.79
CA LYS A 49 0.31 -5.04 -29.81
C LYS A 49 -1.06 -5.67 -29.57
N PRO A 50 -1.47 -5.86 -28.31
CA PRO A 50 -2.73 -6.56 -27.98
C PRO A 50 -3.98 -5.79 -28.42
N SER A 51 -3.95 -4.45 -28.35
CA SER A 51 -5.07 -3.56 -28.68
C SER A 51 -4.53 -2.26 -29.26
N VAL A 52 -5.35 -1.49 -29.98
CA VAL A 52 -4.95 -0.15 -30.43
C VAL A 52 -4.63 0.68 -29.19
N GLY A 53 -3.48 1.35 -29.22
CA GLY A 53 -2.99 2.17 -28.12
C GLY A 53 -2.23 1.43 -27.02
N VAL A 54 -2.09 0.10 -27.04
CA VAL A 54 -1.18 -0.61 -26.12
C VAL A 54 -0.08 -1.29 -26.93
N ALA A 55 1.17 -0.90 -26.70
CA ALA A 55 2.34 -1.53 -27.31
C ALA A 55 3.26 -2.07 -26.21
N ILE A 56 3.62 -3.34 -26.32
CA ILE A 56 4.53 -4.03 -25.42
C ILE A 56 5.77 -4.39 -26.24
N ASP A 57 6.89 -3.75 -25.93
CA ASP A 57 8.17 -3.99 -26.59
C ASP A 57 9.16 -4.57 -25.59
N ILE A 58 9.70 -5.75 -25.91
CA ILE A 58 10.70 -6.45 -25.09
C ILE A 58 11.97 -6.56 -25.92
N ARG A 59 13.07 -5.96 -25.46
CA ARG A 59 14.34 -6.07 -26.20
C ARG A 59 14.93 -7.47 -26.15
N SER A 60 14.90 -8.12 -25.00
CA SER A 60 15.47 -9.47 -24.86
C SER A 60 14.73 -10.28 -23.79
N LEU A 61 14.31 -11.49 -24.15
CA LEU A 61 13.82 -12.50 -23.23
C LEU A 61 14.77 -13.69 -23.27
N GLY A 62 15.58 -13.87 -22.23
CA GLY A 62 16.60 -14.91 -22.14
C GLY A 62 16.27 -15.97 -21.09
N LEU A 63 16.80 -17.16 -21.30
CA LEU A 63 16.86 -18.25 -20.34
C LEU A 63 18.33 -18.44 -19.93
N ASN A 64 18.64 -18.25 -18.66
CA ASN A 64 19.98 -18.44 -18.12
C ASN A 64 20.00 -19.67 -17.22
N ILE A 65 20.81 -20.67 -17.57
CA ILE A 65 20.98 -21.87 -16.75
C ILE A 65 22.15 -21.63 -15.81
N HIS A 66 21.93 -21.80 -14.51
CA HIS A 66 22.97 -21.62 -13.51
C HIS A 66 22.89 -22.70 -12.43
N ARG A 67 23.97 -22.84 -11.65
CA ARG A 67 23.97 -23.71 -10.47
C ARG A 67 23.26 -23.00 -9.31
N PRO A 68 22.43 -23.72 -8.52
CA PRO A 68 21.87 -23.16 -7.30
C PRO A 68 22.98 -22.77 -6.31
N THR A 69 22.88 -21.55 -5.78
CA THR A 69 23.76 -21.01 -4.74
C THR A 69 22.93 -20.58 -3.53
N PHE A 70 23.58 -20.07 -2.48
CA PHE A 70 22.85 -19.52 -1.33
C PHE A 70 21.98 -18.31 -1.73
N ALA A 71 22.52 -17.41 -2.54
CA ALA A 71 21.83 -16.20 -3.01
C ALA A 71 20.80 -16.46 -4.13
N GLN A 72 20.99 -17.51 -4.93
CA GLN A 72 20.09 -17.90 -6.02
C GLN A 72 19.70 -19.38 -5.87
N PRO A 73 18.56 -19.71 -5.24
CA PRO A 73 18.17 -21.10 -4.96
C PRO A 73 17.74 -21.92 -6.19
N THR A 74 17.61 -21.27 -7.35
CA THR A 74 17.02 -21.81 -8.58
C THR A 74 18.07 -22.42 -9.52
N TRP A 75 17.59 -23.12 -10.56
CA TRP A 75 18.44 -23.69 -11.63
C TRP A 75 18.35 -22.92 -12.95
N LEU A 76 17.24 -22.20 -13.16
CA LEU A 76 16.95 -21.51 -14.39
C LEU A 76 16.41 -20.10 -14.12
N SER A 77 17.07 -19.07 -14.64
CA SER A 77 16.58 -17.70 -14.60
C SER A 77 15.94 -17.30 -15.92
N ILE A 78 14.69 -16.87 -15.87
CA ILE A 78 14.03 -16.14 -16.95
C ILE A 78 14.45 -14.69 -16.84
N VAL A 79 15.28 -14.23 -17.77
CA VAL A 79 15.84 -12.87 -17.79
C VAL A 79 15.10 -12.02 -18.82
N LEU A 80 14.33 -11.04 -18.34
CA LEU A 80 13.67 -10.05 -19.18
C LEU A 80 14.49 -8.76 -19.19
N ARG A 81 14.89 -8.26 -20.37
CA ARG A 81 15.65 -7.00 -20.48
C ARG A 81 14.89 -5.99 -21.32
N GLU A 82 14.81 -4.76 -20.80
CA GLU A 82 14.20 -3.60 -21.44
C GLU A 82 12.78 -3.93 -21.94
N LEU A 83 11.85 -4.11 -21.01
CA LEU A 83 10.42 -4.20 -21.31
C LEU A 83 9.84 -2.78 -21.24
N VAL A 84 9.32 -2.30 -22.36
CA VAL A 84 8.64 -1.01 -22.49
C VAL A 84 7.17 -1.27 -22.78
N VAL A 85 6.30 -0.83 -21.88
CA VAL A 85 4.85 -0.87 -22.06
C VAL A 85 4.39 0.55 -22.33
N THR A 86 3.97 0.82 -23.56
CA THR A 86 3.43 2.13 -23.96
C THR A 86 1.91 2.06 -24.00
N ILE A 87 1.27 2.97 -23.26
CA ILE A 87 -0.18 3.13 -23.20
C ILE A 87 -0.51 4.50 -23.78
N ASP A 88 -1.10 4.50 -24.97
CA ASP A 88 -1.73 5.64 -25.62
C ASP A 88 -3.24 5.60 -25.31
N LEU A 89 -3.64 6.45 -24.37
CA LEU A 89 -5.03 6.60 -23.95
C LEU A 89 -5.92 7.10 -25.10
N ASN A 90 -5.39 7.94 -25.98
CA ASN A 90 -6.14 8.53 -27.09
C ASN A 90 -6.46 7.48 -28.16
N ALA A 91 -5.55 6.54 -28.41
CA ALA A 91 -5.75 5.48 -29.40
C ALA A 91 -6.64 4.34 -28.87
N THR A 92 -6.49 3.97 -27.59
CA THR A 92 -7.26 2.87 -26.96
C THR A 92 -8.76 3.15 -26.91
N GLU A 93 -9.18 4.40 -26.65
CA GLU A 93 -10.61 4.74 -26.59
C GLU A 93 -11.24 5.02 -27.97
N LYS A 94 -10.46 5.47 -28.96
CA LYS A 94 -10.92 5.58 -30.36
C LYS A 94 -11.29 4.22 -30.97
N GLU A 95 -10.60 3.15 -30.59
CA GLU A 95 -10.96 1.79 -31.01
C GLU A 95 -12.22 1.29 -30.29
N LYS A 96 -12.35 1.54 -28.98
CA LYS A 96 -13.60 1.25 -28.25
C LYS A 96 -14.81 1.94 -28.92
N LEU A 97 -14.67 3.20 -29.33
CA LEU A 97 -15.71 3.95 -30.06
C LEU A 97 -16.04 3.34 -31.43
N ARG A 98 -15.04 2.80 -32.14
CA ARG A 98 -15.27 2.07 -33.40
C ARG A 98 -15.96 0.74 -33.17
N GLU A 99 -15.61 0.00 -32.13
CA GLU A 99 -16.27 -1.27 -31.78
C GLU A 99 -17.73 -1.09 -31.33
N THR A 100 -18.06 -0.01 -30.60
CA THR A 100 -19.46 0.34 -30.29
C THR A 100 -20.21 0.93 -31.49
N GLY A 101 -19.56 1.69 -32.36
CA GLY A 101 -20.17 2.29 -33.56
C GLY A 101 -20.40 1.29 -34.72
N GLN A 102 -19.63 0.20 -34.79
CA GLN A 102 -19.71 -0.78 -35.88
C GLN A 102 -20.67 -1.95 -35.60
N LYS A 103 -21.21 -2.05 -34.36
CA LYS A 103 -22.30 -2.98 -34.02
C LYS A 103 -23.71 -2.46 -34.38
N SER A 104 -23.84 -1.22 -34.85
CA SER A 104 -25.14 -0.62 -35.19
C SER A 104 -25.44 -0.51 -36.69
N SER A 105 -24.64 -1.12 -37.57
CA SER A 105 -24.88 -1.07 -39.03
C SER A 105 -24.76 -2.44 -39.71
N SER A 106 -25.65 -3.38 -39.39
CA SER A 106 -25.91 -4.53 -40.26
C SER A 106 -27.28 -5.17 -40.00
N ARG A 107 -28.34 -4.59 -40.58
CA ARG A 107 -29.34 -5.31 -41.40
C ARG A 107 -30.48 -4.37 -41.83
N LYS A 108 -30.68 -4.31 -43.14
CA LYS A 108 -31.90 -3.80 -43.77
C LYS A 108 -33.01 -4.86 -43.69
N ASP A 109 -34.21 -4.33 -43.43
CA ASP A 109 -35.55 -4.69 -43.90
C ASP A 109 -36.11 -6.09 -43.65
N THR A 110 -37.06 -6.21 -42.70
CA THR A 110 -38.46 -6.56 -43.02
C THR A 110 -39.41 -6.10 -41.90
N GLU A 111 -40.62 -5.72 -42.32
CA GLU A 111 -41.72 -5.04 -41.65
C GLU A 111 -42.40 -5.73 -40.43
N ASN A 112 -43.01 -4.85 -39.62
CA ASN A 112 -44.32 -4.94 -38.96
C ASN A 112 -44.50 -5.45 -37.49
N VAL A 113 -44.84 -4.43 -36.65
CA VAL A 113 -45.85 -4.38 -35.56
C VAL A 113 -45.37 -4.65 -34.10
N PRO A 114 -45.83 -3.84 -33.11
CA PRO A 114 -45.04 -3.47 -31.93
C PRO A 114 -45.45 -4.23 -30.66
N LYS A 115 -44.49 -4.51 -29.78
CA LYS A 115 -44.77 -4.88 -28.38
C LYS A 115 -43.80 -4.23 -27.40
N LYS A 116 -44.38 -3.38 -26.54
CA LYS A 116 -43.81 -2.82 -25.31
C LYS A 116 -43.30 -3.93 -24.38
N GLN A 117 -42.04 -3.86 -23.94
CA GLN A 117 -41.53 -4.37 -22.66
C GLN A 117 -40.35 -3.46 -22.24
N VAL A 118 -40.61 -2.41 -21.45
CA VAL A 118 -40.28 -2.32 -20.02
C VAL A 118 -38.82 -2.69 -19.73
N GLY A 119 -37.93 -1.70 -19.89
CA GLY A 119 -36.57 -1.75 -19.37
C GLY A 119 -36.58 -1.51 -17.85
N THR A 120 -35.96 -2.43 -17.12
CA THR A 120 -35.68 -2.28 -15.69
C THR A 120 -34.58 -1.23 -15.50
N PRO A 121 -34.65 -0.34 -14.48
CA PRO A 121 -33.64 0.69 -14.29
C PRO A 121 -32.34 0.09 -13.77
N ASP A 122 -31.23 0.48 -14.39
CA ASP A 122 -29.87 0.10 -14.03
C ASP A 122 -29.48 0.79 -12.71
N ASN A 123 -29.27 0.01 -11.65
CA ASN A 123 -28.77 0.48 -10.35
C ASN A 123 -27.30 0.91 -10.49
N ILE A 124 -27.06 2.22 -10.56
CA ILE A 124 -25.71 2.80 -10.74
C ILE A 124 -24.95 3.00 -9.42
N ASP A 125 -25.53 2.74 -8.23
CA ASP A 125 -24.87 3.11 -6.97
C ASP A 125 -24.19 1.97 -6.17
N ASP A 126 -24.09 0.74 -6.70
CA ASP A 126 -23.49 -0.42 -5.99
C ASP A 126 -22.18 -0.98 -6.60
N ARG A 127 -21.63 -0.34 -7.64
CA ARG A 127 -20.45 -0.88 -8.36
C ARG A 127 -19.10 -0.71 -7.64
N HIS A 128 -19.00 0.13 -6.61
CA HIS A 128 -17.69 0.41 -5.99
C HIS A 128 -17.30 -0.51 -4.82
N LYS A 129 -18.23 -1.19 -4.15
CA LYS A 129 -17.91 -2.10 -3.02
C LYS A 129 -17.75 -3.58 -3.39
N THR A 130 -18.26 -4.01 -4.55
CA THR A 130 -18.29 -5.43 -4.96
C THR A 130 -17.08 -5.87 -5.80
N SER A 131 -16.32 -4.93 -6.38
CA SER A 131 -15.16 -5.23 -7.24
C SER A 131 -13.91 -5.66 -6.46
N SER A 132 -13.62 -5.00 -5.32
CA SER A 132 -12.43 -5.30 -4.51
C SER A 132 -12.47 -6.68 -3.87
N SER A 133 -13.62 -7.12 -3.35
CA SER A 133 -13.78 -8.47 -2.78
C SER A 133 -13.57 -9.57 -3.82
N LYS A 134 -14.09 -9.38 -5.05
CA LYS A 134 -13.91 -10.32 -6.17
C LYS A 134 -12.46 -10.37 -6.66
N LEU A 135 -11.74 -9.25 -6.63
CA LEU A 135 -10.31 -9.22 -6.96
C LEU A 135 -9.48 -9.95 -5.90
N LEU A 136 -9.81 -9.77 -4.62
CA LEU A 136 -9.12 -10.46 -3.51
C LEU A 136 -9.33 -11.97 -3.54
N THR A 137 -10.54 -12.45 -3.88
CA THR A 137 -10.77 -13.89 -4.05
C THR A 137 -10.00 -14.46 -5.24
N ARG A 138 -9.95 -13.74 -6.38
CA ARG A 138 -9.13 -14.15 -7.54
C ARG A 138 -7.63 -14.18 -7.23
N VAL A 139 -7.12 -13.20 -6.48
CA VAL A 139 -5.73 -13.18 -6.05
C VAL A 139 -5.45 -14.33 -5.09
N LYS A 140 -6.33 -14.58 -4.11
CA LYS A 140 -6.23 -15.73 -3.19
C LYS A 140 -6.21 -17.05 -3.93
N ASP A 141 -7.11 -17.26 -4.89
CA ASP A 141 -7.19 -18.49 -5.67
C ASP A 141 -6.00 -18.64 -6.63
N GLY A 142 -5.52 -17.53 -7.18
CA GLY A 142 -4.28 -17.47 -7.97
C GLY A 142 -3.05 -17.84 -7.14
N ILE A 143 -2.92 -17.30 -5.92
CA ILE A 143 -1.86 -17.64 -4.97
C ILE A 143 -1.95 -19.13 -4.59
N LYS A 144 -3.15 -19.67 -4.31
CA LYS A 144 -3.35 -21.11 -4.04
C LYS A 144 -2.93 -21.99 -5.22
N SER A 145 -3.33 -21.62 -6.44
CA SER A 145 -2.94 -22.34 -7.67
C SER A 145 -1.44 -22.30 -7.92
N LEU A 146 -0.81 -21.15 -7.67
CA LEU A 146 0.63 -20.96 -7.77
C LEU A 146 1.37 -21.78 -6.71
N HIS A 147 0.81 -21.83 -5.50
CA HIS A 147 1.30 -22.65 -4.39
C HIS A 147 1.22 -24.15 -4.69
N ARG A 148 0.18 -24.61 -5.41
CA ARG A 148 0.08 -26.00 -5.89
C ARG A 148 1.21 -26.39 -6.85
N LYS A 149 1.82 -25.42 -7.54
CA LYS A 149 2.92 -25.60 -8.49
C LYS A 149 4.29 -25.26 -7.89
N ILE A 150 4.41 -25.16 -6.56
CA ILE A 150 5.64 -24.74 -5.89
C ILE A 150 6.88 -25.57 -6.28
N TYR A 151 6.71 -26.87 -6.55
CA TYR A 151 7.81 -27.74 -7.00
C TYR A 151 8.43 -27.32 -8.34
N TRP A 152 7.61 -26.81 -9.25
CA TRP A 152 8.08 -26.27 -10.54
C TRP A 152 8.67 -24.88 -10.38
N ILE A 153 8.02 -24.04 -9.59
CA ILE A 153 8.43 -22.64 -9.40
C ILE A 153 9.76 -22.56 -8.64
N ARG A 154 10.05 -23.51 -7.75
CA ARG A 154 11.37 -23.61 -7.08
C ARG A 154 12.53 -23.76 -8.07
N MET A 155 12.31 -24.29 -9.27
CA MET A 155 13.38 -24.47 -10.25
C MET A 155 13.70 -23.18 -11.02
N VAL A 156 12.78 -22.21 -11.02
CA VAL A 156 12.82 -21.06 -11.93
C VAL A 156 12.76 -19.73 -11.17
N ASP A 157 13.71 -18.83 -11.42
CA ASP A 157 13.63 -17.43 -10.98
C ASP A 157 13.29 -16.50 -12.15
N LEU A 158 12.67 -15.37 -11.83
CA LEU A 158 12.34 -14.32 -12.79
C LEU A 158 13.17 -13.09 -12.45
N VAL A 159 13.97 -12.62 -13.40
CA VAL A 159 14.77 -11.39 -13.26
C VAL A 159 14.44 -10.48 -14.43
N ALA A 160 13.81 -9.35 -14.15
CA ALA A 160 13.55 -8.33 -15.13
C ALA A 160 14.40 -7.08 -14.86
N THR A 161 15.08 -6.58 -15.88
CA THR A 161 15.93 -5.38 -15.82
C THR A 161 15.38 -4.31 -16.76
N ASN A 162 15.29 -3.07 -16.28
CA ASN A 162 14.75 -1.91 -17.00
C ASN A 162 13.34 -2.15 -17.51
N LEU A 163 12.37 -2.20 -16.59
CA LEU A 163 10.95 -2.16 -16.94
C LEU A 163 10.54 -0.70 -17.05
N THR A 164 9.89 -0.29 -18.14
CA THR A 164 9.38 1.07 -18.30
C THR A 164 7.92 1.00 -18.68
N VAL A 165 7.08 1.73 -17.95
CA VAL A 165 5.69 1.97 -18.31
C VAL A 165 5.59 3.42 -18.74
N ASN A 166 5.27 3.64 -20.00
CA ASN A 166 5.10 4.97 -20.58
C ASN A 166 3.62 5.24 -20.85
N ILE A 167 3.08 6.30 -20.25
CA ILE A 167 1.73 6.77 -20.51
C ILE A 167 1.87 8.05 -21.32
N VAL A 168 1.45 8.00 -22.59
CA VAL A 168 1.55 9.13 -23.52
C VAL A 168 0.76 10.32 -22.95
N ASP A 169 1.33 11.52 -23.04
CA ASP A 169 0.81 12.80 -22.52
C ASP A 169 0.76 12.94 -20.98
N VAL A 170 1.26 11.94 -20.22
CA VAL A 170 1.21 11.94 -18.74
C VAL A 170 2.61 11.81 -18.13
N GLY A 171 3.36 10.77 -18.49
CA GLY A 171 4.70 10.54 -17.96
C GLY A 171 5.11 9.07 -17.98
N ASN A 172 6.27 8.77 -17.42
CA ASN A 172 6.84 7.44 -17.36
C ASN A 172 7.13 6.98 -15.92
N VAL A 173 7.07 5.66 -15.72
CA VAL A 173 7.53 4.98 -14.51
C VAL A 173 8.55 3.95 -14.96
N GLN A 174 9.78 4.06 -14.48
CA GLN A 174 10.85 3.12 -14.78
C GLN A 174 11.23 2.34 -13.51
N VAL A 175 11.37 1.03 -13.64
CA VAL A 175 11.84 0.12 -12.59
C VAL A 175 13.16 -0.49 -13.06
N GLY A 176 14.23 -0.24 -12.33
CA GLY A 176 15.59 -0.67 -12.69
C GLY A 176 15.76 -2.18 -12.66
N THR A 177 15.40 -2.85 -11.56
CA THR A 177 15.45 -4.32 -11.49
C THR A 177 14.30 -4.87 -10.66
N PHE A 178 13.68 -5.92 -11.16
CA PHE A 178 12.68 -6.73 -10.46
C PHE A 178 13.18 -8.17 -10.43
N SER A 179 13.23 -8.80 -9.28
CA SER A 179 13.58 -10.21 -9.14
C SER A 179 12.57 -10.94 -8.26
N MET A 180 12.23 -12.15 -8.65
CA MET A 180 11.29 -13.01 -7.95
C MET A 180 11.84 -14.43 -7.90
N ALA A 181 11.94 -15.00 -6.71
CA ALA A 181 12.43 -16.35 -6.48
C ALA A 181 11.64 -17.03 -5.35
N VAL A 182 11.67 -18.36 -5.34
CA VAL A 182 11.09 -19.18 -4.27
C VAL A 182 12.16 -20.07 -3.68
N ASP A 183 12.46 -19.88 -2.39
CA ASP A 183 13.36 -20.75 -1.64
C ASP A 183 12.52 -21.73 -0.81
N THR A 184 12.76 -23.03 -0.94
CA THR A 184 12.12 -24.06 -0.09
C THR A 184 13.11 -24.78 0.80
N ARG A 185 14.34 -24.28 0.91
CA ARG A 185 15.38 -24.89 1.75
C ARG A 185 15.08 -24.63 3.22
N ARG A 186 15.54 -25.54 4.07
CA ARG A 186 15.48 -25.38 5.52
C ARG A 186 16.55 -24.39 5.96
N LYS A 187 16.17 -23.17 6.35
CA LYS A 187 17.09 -22.20 6.97
C LYS A 187 17.15 -22.47 8.46
N MET A 188 18.31 -22.93 8.94
CA MET A 188 18.55 -23.13 10.38
C MET A 188 18.70 -21.82 11.15
N VAL A 189 18.97 -20.71 10.46
CA VAL A 189 19.24 -19.38 11.08
C VAL A 189 17.96 -18.73 11.62
N ASP A 190 16.79 -19.00 11.01
CA ASP A 190 15.51 -18.46 11.49
C ASP A 190 15.02 -19.11 12.81
N LEU A 191 15.63 -20.21 13.25
CA LEU A 191 15.39 -20.76 14.59
C LEU A 191 15.79 -19.77 15.70
N GLY A 192 16.76 -18.89 15.47
CA GLY A 192 17.20 -17.89 16.46
C GLY A 192 16.29 -16.66 16.57
N ARG A 193 15.49 -16.36 15.54
CA ARG A 193 14.50 -15.27 15.57
C ARG A 193 13.17 -15.68 16.20
N MET A 194 12.90 -16.99 16.31
CA MET A 194 11.63 -17.55 16.80
C MET A 194 11.84 -18.57 17.94
N PHE A 195 12.45 -18.18 19.05
CA PHE A 195 12.64 -19.03 20.25
C PHE A 195 11.33 -19.46 20.97
N SER A 196 10.15 -19.35 20.34
CA SER A 196 8.86 -19.68 20.97
C SER A 196 8.10 -20.87 20.35
N ARG A 197 8.59 -21.52 19.28
CA ARG A 197 7.87 -22.68 18.72
C ARG A 197 8.77 -23.87 18.41
N VAL A 198 9.32 -24.46 19.47
CA VAL A 198 9.66 -25.89 19.46
C VAL A 198 8.35 -26.69 19.50
N ARG A 199 7.58 -26.68 18.40
CA ARG A 199 6.66 -27.79 18.13
C ARG A 199 7.50 -28.88 17.47
N THR A 200 7.72 -29.94 18.24
CA THR A 200 8.12 -31.29 17.83
C THR A 200 8.69 -31.43 16.42
N LEU A 201 10.00 -31.68 16.37
CA LEU A 201 10.85 -32.15 15.27
C LEU A 201 10.30 -33.27 14.35
N ARG A 202 9.07 -33.78 14.57
CA ARG A 202 8.49 -34.91 13.84
C ARG A 202 7.62 -34.53 12.64
N ASP A 203 7.18 -33.28 12.50
CA ASP A 203 6.28 -32.86 11.40
C ASP A 203 6.94 -31.83 10.47
N LEU A 204 8.16 -32.16 10.01
CA LEU A 204 9.04 -31.34 9.16
C LEU A 204 8.49 -31.16 7.73
N LYS A 205 7.41 -30.40 7.64
CA LYS A 205 6.82 -29.88 6.41
C LYS A 205 7.77 -28.90 5.72
N LEU A 206 7.75 -28.89 4.39
CA LEU A 206 8.53 -27.97 3.56
C LEU A 206 8.09 -26.53 3.86
N SER A 207 9.01 -25.65 4.24
CA SER A 207 8.75 -24.21 4.27
C SER A 207 8.94 -23.65 2.87
N ALA A 208 8.09 -22.72 2.45
CA ALA A 208 8.27 -21.97 1.21
C ALA A 208 8.44 -20.49 1.55
N GLU A 209 9.52 -19.89 1.05
CA GLU A 209 9.82 -18.48 1.17
C GLU A 209 9.79 -17.85 -0.23
N TRP A 210 8.83 -16.96 -0.47
CA TRP A 210 8.78 -16.15 -1.67
C TRP A 210 9.58 -14.88 -1.43
N ILE A 211 10.54 -14.63 -2.30
CA ILE A 211 11.43 -13.47 -2.22
C ILE A 211 11.16 -12.61 -3.45
N PHE A 212 10.64 -11.42 -3.23
CA PHE A 212 10.47 -10.40 -4.25
C PHE A 212 11.39 -9.23 -3.92
N SER A 213 12.18 -8.78 -4.90
CA SER A 213 13.01 -7.59 -4.74
C SER A 213 12.82 -6.67 -5.93
N ILE A 214 12.62 -5.39 -5.64
CA ILE A 214 12.53 -4.30 -6.60
C ILE A 214 13.62 -3.30 -6.26
N ARG A 215 14.33 -2.81 -7.28
CA ARG A 215 15.39 -1.80 -7.15
C ARG A 215 15.15 -0.66 -8.13
N SER A 216 15.35 0.55 -7.61
CA SER A 216 15.26 1.85 -8.27
C SER A 216 13.97 2.03 -9.08
N ILE A 217 12.96 2.61 -8.45
CA ILE A 217 11.74 3.09 -9.11
C ILE A 217 11.91 4.58 -9.35
N LEU A 218 12.06 4.93 -10.62
CA LEU A 218 12.17 6.27 -11.12
C LEU A 218 10.82 6.70 -11.69
N PHE A 219 10.45 7.93 -11.44
CA PHE A 219 9.25 8.55 -11.96
C PHE A 219 9.63 9.81 -12.73
N THR A 220 9.05 9.98 -13.91
CA THR A 220 9.28 11.18 -14.71
C THR A 220 7.94 11.68 -15.20
N VAL A 221 7.59 12.90 -14.81
CA VAL A 221 6.43 13.60 -15.38
C VAL A 221 6.82 14.09 -16.78
N GLU A 222 5.88 14.09 -17.71
CA GLU A 222 6.13 14.56 -19.08
C GLU A 222 6.65 16.03 -19.08
N GLY A 223 7.88 16.24 -19.55
CA GLY A 223 8.57 17.54 -19.56
C GLY A 223 9.26 17.93 -18.24
N GLY A 224 9.28 17.05 -17.23
CA GLY A 224 9.97 17.25 -15.95
C GLY A 224 11.27 16.46 -15.82
N GLU A 225 11.96 16.64 -14.69
CA GLU A 225 13.13 15.84 -14.32
C GLU A 225 12.70 14.48 -13.74
N SER A 226 13.60 13.50 -13.81
CA SER A 226 13.34 12.17 -13.24
C SER A 226 13.63 12.16 -11.75
N SER A 227 12.64 11.79 -10.94
CA SER A 227 12.77 11.67 -9.50
C SER A 227 12.74 10.19 -9.07
N GLU A 228 13.69 9.80 -8.22
CA GLU A 228 13.68 8.46 -7.61
C GLU A 228 12.65 8.41 -6.48
N ILE A 229 11.59 7.60 -6.66
CA ILE A 229 10.55 7.41 -5.64
C ILE A 229 10.96 6.34 -4.63
N LEU A 230 11.65 5.28 -5.09
CA LEU A 230 12.00 4.14 -4.24
C LEU A 230 13.32 3.51 -4.67
N ASP A 231 14.32 3.50 -3.79
CA ASP A 231 15.63 2.88 -4.04
C ASP A 231 15.55 1.34 -4.00
N HIS A 232 14.95 0.76 -2.96
CA HIS A 232 14.86 -0.69 -2.81
C HIS A 232 13.59 -1.10 -2.08
N MET A 233 12.98 -2.19 -2.54
CA MET A 233 11.90 -2.91 -1.84
C MET A 233 12.21 -4.39 -1.83
N ALA A 234 12.14 -5.02 -0.67
CA ALA A 234 12.19 -6.46 -0.51
C ALA A 234 10.92 -6.92 0.21
N LEU A 235 10.17 -7.82 -0.42
CA LEU A 235 9.02 -8.49 0.16
C LEU A 235 9.34 -9.98 0.27
N ASN A 236 9.39 -10.48 1.50
CA ASN A 236 9.60 -11.88 1.82
C ASN A 236 8.32 -12.45 2.43
N ILE A 237 7.77 -13.49 1.83
CA ILE A 237 6.58 -14.19 2.35
C ILE A 237 7.00 -15.61 2.69
N HIS A 238 7.12 -15.89 3.98
CA HIS A 238 7.42 -17.21 4.51
C HIS A 238 6.13 -17.93 4.90
N GLY A 239 6.04 -19.24 4.64
CA GLY A 239 4.90 -20.05 5.07
C GLY A 239 5.22 -21.53 5.18
N LEU A 240 4.53 -22.20 6.11
CA LEU A 240 4.62 -23.65 6.30
C LEU A 240 3.61 -24.37 5.39
N LEU A 241 4.10 -25.34 4.60
CA LEU A 241 3.28 -26.11 3.67
C LEU A 241 2.61 -27.29 4.40
N CYS A 242 1.34 -27.17 4.78
CA CYS A 242 0.60 -28.29 5.39
C CYS A 242 -0.14 -29.09 4.31
N GLY A 243 0.40 -30.24 3.94
CA GLY A 243 -0.02 -31.05 2.77
C GLY A 243 -1.48 -31.55 2.74
N GLU A 244 -2.24 -31.39 3.82
CA GLU A 244 -3.64 -31.87 3.89
C GLU A 244 -4.68 -30.76 3.73
N LEU A 245 -4.30 -29.47 3.84
CA LEU A 245 -5.27 -28.36 3.88
C LEU A 245 -5.09 -27.30 2.79
N ASP A 246 -4.04 -27.35 1.96
CA ASP A 246 -3.77 -26.36 0.90
C ASP A 246 -3.85 -24.89 1.38
N GLU A 247 -3.67 -24.70 2.70
CA GLU A 247 -3.79 -23.43 3.42
C GLU A 247 -2.45 -23.08 4.03
N LEU A 248 -1.99 -21.84 3.78
CA LEU A 248 -0.85 -21.25 4.45
C LEU A 248 -1.19 -21.08 5.94
N LYS A 249 -0.66 -21.97 6.77
CA LYS A 249 -0.68 -21.82 8.23
C LYS A 249 0.65 -21.25 8.70
N ASP A 250 0.57 -20.33 9.66
CA ASP A 250 1.71 -19.66 10.27
C ASP A 250 2.59 -18.93 9.24
N ALA A 251 1.96 -18.13 8.38
CA ALA A 251 2.69 -17.31 7.42
C ALA A 251 3.36 -16.10 8.11
N SER A 252 4.59 -15.77 7.73
CA SER A 252 5.29 -14.54 8.12
C SER A 252 5.54 -13.68 6.88
N ILE A 253 5.17 -12.41 6.93
CA ILE A 253 5.31 -11.47 5.82
C ILE A 253 6.27 -10.36 6.26
N SER A 254 7.38 -10.17 5.54
CA SER A 254 8.34 -9.11 5.81
C SER A 254 8.46 -8.20 4.60
N LEU A 255 8.07 -6.93 4.73
CA LEU A 255 8.21 -5.90 3.72
C LEU A 255 9.24 -4.87 4.20
N LYS A 256 10.37 -4.77 3.50
CA LYS A 256 11.44 -3.82 3.77
C LYS A 256 11.59 -2.84 2.62
N LEU A 257 11.48 -1.56 2.91
CA LEU A 257 11.70 -0.46 1.98
C LEU A 257 13.00 0.26 2.36
N GLY A 258 13.78 0.64 1.36
CA GLY A 258 14.99 1.46 1.49
C GLY A 258 14.62 2.92 1.70
N ARG A 259 15.05 3.76 0.76
CA ARG A 259 14.70 5.18 0.72
C ARG A 259 13.42 5.37 -0.10
N VAL A 260 12.43 6.01 0.49
CA VAL A 260 11.16 6.38 -0.13
C VAL A 260 11.08 7.89 -0.20
N HIS A 261 11.01 8.44 -1.40
CA HIS A 261 10.79 9.86 -1.63
C HIS A 261 9.44 10.06 -2.32
N ILE A 262 8.59 10.89 -1.74
CA ILE A 262 7.24 11.14 -2.23
C ILE A 262 7.20 12.59 -2.74
N PRO A 263 7.41 12.80 -4.06
CA PRO A 263 7.26 14.11 -4.69
C PRO A 263 5.78 14.42 -4.90
N TYR A 264 5.15 15.06 -3.93
CA TYR A 264 3.68 15.26 -3.94
C TYR A 264 3.21 16.06 -5.16
N GLU A 265 3.94 17.10 -5.56
CA GLU A 265 3.54 17.97 -6.67
C GLU A 265 3.62 17.27 -8.02
N GLU A 266 4.70 16.52 -8.28
CA GLU A 266 4.88 15.77 -9.52
C GLU A 266 3.80 14.70 -9.68
N ILE A 267 3.48 13.98 -8.61
CA ILE A 267 2.41 12.98 -8.59
C ILE A 267 1.06 13.66 -8.85
N LYS A 268 0.82 14.81 -8.22
CA LYS A 268 -0.42 15.57 -8.40
C LYS A 268 -0.57 16.08 -9.83
N GLU A 269 0.49 16.64 -10.41
CA GLU A 269 0.51 17.10 -11.79
C GLU A 269 0.22 15.96 -12.78
N CYS A 270 0.83 14.79 -12.54
CA CYS A 270 0.56 13.58 -13.32
C CYS A 270 -0.91 13.15 -13.22
N VAL A 271 -1.49 13.15 -12.01
CA VAL A 271 -2.91 12.83 -11.79
C VAL A 271 -3.82 13.86 -12.47
N ASP A 272 -3.49 15.15 -12.41
CA ASP A 272 -4.26 16.21 -13.04
C ASP A 272 -4.21 16.10 -14.58
N ARG A 273 -3.04 15.81 -15.16
CA ARG A 273 -2.88 15.56 -16.60
C ARG A 273 -3.64 14.30 -17.04
N TYR A 274 -3.55 13.21 -16.28
CA TYR A 274 -4.33 12.00 -16.54
C TYR A 274 -5.84 12.29 -16.52
N GLN A 275 -6.32 13.07 -15.54
CA GLN A 275 -7.70 13.49 -15.49
C GLN A 275 -8.09 14.42 -16.63
N LEU A 276 -7.21 15.32 -17.09
CA LEU A 276 -7.45 16.20 -18.23
C LEU A 276 -7.55 15.42 -19.53
N CYS A 277 -6.68 14.42 -19.76
CA CYS A 277 -6.78 13.53 -20.91
C CYS A 277 -8.12 12.79 -20.92
N ARG A 278 -8.58 12.33 -19.74
CA ARG A 278 -9.90 11.71 -19.59
C ARG A 278 -11.07 12.69 -19.82
N LYS A 279 -11.02 13.91 -19.28
CA LYS A 279 -12.11 14.92 -19.40
C LYS A 279 -12.20 15.57 -20.78
N ARG A 280 -11.07 15.87 -21.43
CA ARG A 280 -11.03 16.34 -22.83
C ARG A 280 -11.76 15.35 -23.74
N HIS A 281 -11.71 14.07 -23.39
CA HIS A 281 -12.41 13.02 -24.09
C HIS A 281 -13.92 12.97 -23.78
N GLU A 282 -14.32 13.08 -22.50
CA GLU A 282 -15.74 13.15 -22.10
C GLU A 282 -16.48 14.35 -22.76
N ASN A 283 -15.80 15.49 -22.94
CA ASN A 283 -16.36 16.66 -23.63
C ASN A 283 -16.48 16.47 -25.15
N PHE A 284 -15.61 15.67 -25.78
CA PHE A 284 -15.76 15.30 -27.20
C PHE A 284 -16.95 14.36 -27.43
N THR A 285 -17.33 13.57 -26.41
CA THR A 285 -18.51 12.70 -26.45
C THR A 285 -19.83 13.39 -26.11
N SER A 286 -19.83 14.63 -25.58
CA SER A 286 -21.03 15.31 -25.06
C SER A 286 -21.47 16.56 -25.84
N SER A 287 -20.81 16.91 -26.96
CA SER A 287 -21.26 17.98 -27.88
C SER A 287 -22.44 17.57 -28.80
N GLY A 288 -23.29 16.63 -28.37
CA GLY A 288 -24.37 16.07 -29.18
C GLY A 288 -25.68 15.74 -28.45
N ALA A 289 -25.86 16.14 -27.19
CA ALA A 289 -27.14 15.94 -26.49
C ALA A 289 -27.47 17.13 -25.59
N GLN A 290 -28.39 17.96 -26.06
CA GLN A 290 -29.01 19.02 -25.27
C GLN A 290 -29.86 18.42 -24.13
N THR A 291 -29.77 19.08 -22.98
CA THR A 291 -30.83 19.41 -22.00
C THR A 291 -31.97 18.42 -21.81
N ILE A 292 -32.18 17.96 -20.57
CA ILE A 292 -33.46 18.02 -19.83
C ILE A 292 -33.19 17.64 -18.36
N THR A 293 -33.42 18.59 -17.46
CA THR A 293 -33.65 18.39 -16.02
C THR A 293 -34.93 17.58 -15.77
N PRO A 294 -34.95 16.67 -14.77
CA PRO A 294 -36.20 16.28 -14.14
C PRO A 294 -36.25 16.64 -12.66
N VAL A 295 -37.28 17.44 -12.42
CA VAL A 295 -38.05 17.77 -11.22
C VAL A 295 -38.24 16.62 -10.21
N ASN A 296 -38.21 17.01 -8.93
CA ASN A 296 -38.60 16.24 -7.74
C ASN A 296 -40.03 15.69 -7.83
N GLN A 297 -40.26 14.45 -7.37
CA GLN A 297 -41.53 14.06 -6.75
C GLN A 297 -41.35 12.93 -5.73
N SER A 298 -42.04 13.12 -4.61
CA SER A 298 -41.99 12.40 -3.36
C SER A 298 -42.92 11.18 -3.29
N SER A 299 -42.61 10.31 -2.33
CA SER A 299 -43.50 9.40 -1.58
C SER A 299 -44.13 8.21 -2.32
N ARG A 300 -43.85 6.98 -1.85
CA ARG A 300 -44.66 6.26 -0.84
C ARG A 300 -44.50 4.72 -0.93
N GLU A 301 -44.48 4.12 0.27
CA GLU A 301 -44.86 2.74 0.64
C GLU A 301 -43.93 1.53 0.40
N LYS A 302 -43.58 0.91 1.55
CA LYS A 302 -43.07 -0.46 1.73
C LYS A 302 -44.11 -1.49 1.25
N PRO A 303 -43.64 -2.70 0.89
CA PRO A 303 -44.24 -3.87 1.51
C PRO A 303 -43.22 -4.85 2.09
N THR A 304 -43.63 -5.36 3.24
CA THR A 304 -43.08 -6.49 4.00
C THR A 304 -43.52 -7.81 3.36
N GLY A 305 -42.65 -8.84 3.34
CA GLY A 305 -43.07 -10.22 3.09
C GLY A 305 -41.93 -11.16 2.61
N LEU A 306 -41.60 -12.13 3.46
CA LEU A 306 -40.65 -13.26 3.36
C LEU A 306 -40.68 -14.07 2.02
N PRO A 307 -39.67 -14.91 1.66
CA PRO A 307 -39.03 -15.90 2.54
C PRO A 307 -37.52 -16.17 2.40
N GLU A 308 -37.01 -16.86 3.42
CA GLU A 308 -35.75 -17.60 3.46
C GLU A 308 -35.47 -18.35 2.15
N ASN A 309 -34.40 -17.98 1.48
CA ASN A 309 -33.60 -18.90 0.67
C ASN A 309 -32.16 -18.41 0.70
N ALA A 310 -31.45 -18.89 1.72
CA ALA A 310 -30.01 -18.75 1.87
C ALA A 310 -29.29 -19.52 0.75
N MET A 311 -29.13 -18.87 -0.40
CA MET A 311 -28.28 -19.36 -1.49
C MET A 311 -27.04 -18.45 -1.60
N LYS A 312 -25.95 -18.91 -0.98
CA LYS A 312 -24.54 -18.57 -1.28
C LYS A 312 -24.26 -17.07 -1.49
N ASN A 313 -24.29 -16.31 -0.39
CA ASN A 313 -23.57 -15.05 -0.35
C ASN A 313 -22.06 -15.33 -0.49
N PRO A 314 -21.32 -14.65 -1.37
CA PRO A 314 -19.86 -14.75 -1.41
C PRO A 314 -19.29 -14.32 -0.04
N PRO A 315 -18.20 -14.94 0.43
CA PRO A 315 -17.65 -14.67 1.75
C PRO A 315 -17.40 -13.18 1.91
N SER A 316 -17.99 -12.60 2.95
CA SER A 316 -17.89 -11.17 3.22
C SER A 316 -16.42 -10.81 3.42
N ALA A 317 -15.99 -9.63 2.96
CA ALA A 317 -14.60 -9.18 3.11
C ALA A 317 -14.08 -9.28 4.56
N LYS A 318 -15.00 -9.22 5.54
CA LYS A 318 -14.73 -9.44 6.97
C LYS A 318 -14.27 -10.87 7.30
N GLU A 319 -14.87 -11.89 6.68
CA GLU A 319 -14.48 -13.29 6.86
C GLU A 319 -13.14 -13.59 6.19
N LEU A 320 -12.85 -12.92 5.06
CA LEU A 320 -11.56 -13.04 4.38
C LEU A 320 -10.42 -12.36 5.17
N ILE A 321 -10.66 -11.16 5.69
CA ILE A 321 -9.71 -10.48 6.59
C ILE A 321 -9.51 -11.32 7.86
N GLY A 322 -10.59 -11.90 8.41
CA GLY A 322 -10.51 -12.83 9.54
C GLY A 322 -9.70 -14.08 9.27
N SER A 323 -9.86 -14.68 8.10
CA SER A 323 -9.10 -15.85 7.66
C SER A 323 -7.61 -15.53 7.46
N VAL A 324 -7.29 -14.35 6.93
CA VAL A 324 -5.90 -13.88 6.75
C VAL A 324 -5.27 -13.56 8.11
N ILE A 325 -5.95 -12.82 8.98
CA ILE A 325 -5.46 -12.49 10.33
C ILE A 325 -5.23 -13.75 11.17
N ARG A 326 -6.09 -14.78 11.02
CA ARG A 326 -5.91 -16.06 11.73
C ARG A 326 -4.77 -16.92 11.17
N GLY A 327 -4.47 -16.78 9.87
CA GLY A 327 -3.41 -17.54 9.18
C GLY A 327 -2.01 -16.90 9.24
N VAL A 328 -1.95 -15.58 9.33
CA VAL A 328 -0.69 -14.81 9.42
C VAL A 328 -0.23 -14.74 10.87
N ASN A 329 0.99 -15.22 11.13
CA ASN A 329 1.58 -15.23 12.45
C ASN A 329 2.38 -13.95 12.73
N GLU A 330 3.00 -13.39 11.70
CA GLU A 330 3.90 -12.24 11.83
C GLU A 330 3.86 -11.37 10.56
N VAL A 331 3.83 -10.05 10.74
CA VAL A 331 3.93 -9.04 9.70
C VAL A 331 4.96 -8.02 10.14
N GLN A 332 6.11 -8.02 9.48
CA GLN A 332 7.16 -7.03 9.65
C GLN A 332 7.11 -6.03 8.49
N PHE A 333 7.09 -4.75 8.82
CA PHE A 333 7.20 -3.66 7.88
C PHE A 333 8.33 -2.75 8.34
N ALA A 334 9.31 -2.50 7.49
CA ALA A 334 10.43 -1.62 7.82
C ALA A 334 10.71 -0.66 6.66
N VAL A 335 10.94 0.61 6.96
CA VAL A 335 11.32 1.62 5.97
C VAL A 335 12.56 2.35 6.46
N SER A 336 13.61 2.41 5.66
CA SER A 336 14.90 2.97 6.10
C SER A 336 14.87 4.50 6.13
N PHE A 337 14.23 5.12 5.15
CA PHE A 337 14.08 6.56 5.08
C PHE A 337 12.82 6.94 4.33
N ILE A 338 12.04 7.87 4.87
CA ILE A 338 10.87 8.45 4.20
C ILE A 338 11.09 9.96 4.13
N SER A 339 10.95 10.53 2.94
CA SER A 339 10.93 11.96 2.71
C SER A 339 9.69 12.35 1.92
N PHE A 340 9.06 13.41 2.36
CA PHE A 340 7.86 14.00 1.79
C PHE A 340 8.13 15.48 1.55
N THR A 341 7.98 15.90 0.30
CA THR A 341 8.18 17.30 -0.09
C THR A 341 6.88 17.83 -0.69
N LYS A 342 6.43 18.97 -0.18
CA LYS A 342 5.23 19.65 -0.67
C LYS A 342 5.54 21.12 -0.93
N LYS A 343 5.13 21.61 -2.10
CA LYS A 343 5.28 23.02 -2.46
C LYS A 343 4.11 23.82 -1.91
N ILE A 344 4.41 24.99 -1.38
CA ILE A 344 3.42 25.94 -0.91
C ILE A 344 3.65 27.24 -1.67
N ASN A 345 2.59 27.71 -2.32
CA ASN A 345 2.58 29.02 -2.94
C ASN A 345 2.07 30.01 -1.89
N PRO A 346 2.95 30.83 -1.28
CA PRO A 346 2.49 31.88 -0.38
C PRO A 346 1.56 32.85 -1.14
N SER A 347 0.52 33.34 -0.47
CA SER A 347 -0.42 34.30 -1.05
C SER A 347 0.30 35.60 -1.44
N GLN A 348 0.19 35.99 -2.71
CA GLN A 348 0.46 37.30 -3.37
C GLN A 348 1.72 38.14 -3.04
N THR A 349 2.49 37.89 -1.97
CA THR A 349 3.60 38.78 -1.55
C THR A 349 5.02 38.20 -1.67
N GLN A 350 5.19 36.90 -1.95
CA GLN A 350 6.51 36.27 -2.11
C GLN A 350 6.63 35.62 -3.50
N LEU A 351 7.70 35.96 -4.25
CA LEU A 351 7.96 35.44 -5.60
C LEU A 351 8.58 34.04 -5.62
N THR A 352 9.21 33.59 -4.53
CA THR A 352 9.85 32.27 -4.45
C THR A 352 8.93 31.23 -3.82
N PRO A 353 8.81 30.04 -4.42
CA PRO A 353 8.00 28.97 -3.85
C PRO A 353 8.69 28.34 -2.64
N ILE A 354 7.94 28.16 -1.57
CA ILE A 354 8.44 27.62 -0.31
C ILE A 354 8.09 26.14 -0.25
N HIS A 355 9.04 25.29 0.16
CA HIS A 355 8.83 23.85 0.24
C HIS A 355 8.76 23.41 1.70
N ILE A 356 7.72 22.65 2.06
CA ILE A 356 7.70 21.91 3.32
C ILE A 356 8.32 20.55 3.07
N HIS A 357 9.34 20.25 3.85
CA HIS A 357 10.00 18.95 3.83
C HIS A 357 9.78 18.25 5.17
N ALA A 358 9.15 17.09 5.12
CA ALA A 358 9.00 16.19 6.25
C ALA A 358 9.80 14.93 5.97
N SER A 359 10.63 14.53 6.92
CA SER A 359 11.47 13.33 6.79
C SER A 359 11.46 12.52 8.07
N MET A 360 11.71 11.23 7.92
CA MET A 360 11.75 10.28 9.02
C MET A 360 12.76 9.19 8.67
N LYS A 361 13.65 8.87 9.60
CA LYS A 361 14.60 7.76 9.46
C LYS A 361 14.03 6.54 10.15
N GLU A 362 14.25 5.36 9.59
CA GLU A 362 13.98 4.07 10.23
C GLU A 362 12.61 3.97 10.91
N VAL A 363 11.61 3.57 10.13
CA VAL A 363 10.29 3.19 10.63
C VAL A 363 10.20 1.68 10.66
N GLY A 364 9.98 1.10 11.84
CA GLY A 364 9.73 -0.32 12.01
C GLY A 364 8.34 -0.55 12.57
N ILE A 365 7.57 -1.43 11.96
CA ILE A 365 6.32 -1.98 12.47
C ILE A 365 6.47 -3.49 12.50
N ASP A 366 6.36 -4.09 13.66
CA ASP A 366 6.35 -5.54 13.85
C ASP A 366 5.05 -5.96 14.53
N LEU A 367 4.20 -6.66 13.79
CA LEU A 367 2.96 -7.22 14.27
C LEU A 367 3.10 -8.73 14.36
N HIS A 368 3.00 -9.31 15.54
CA HIS A 368 3.02 -10.76 15.71
C HIS A 368 1.87 -11.24 16.58
N ARG A 369 1.40 -12.45 16.30
CA ARG A 369 0.42 -13.15 17.13
C ARG A 369 1.10 -13.72 18.37
N LEU A 370 0.54 -13.46 19.54
CA LEU A 370 1.01 -14.03 20.79
C LEU A 370 0.60 -15.50 20.91
N ASP A 371 1.48 -16.35 21.45
CA ASP A 371 1.15 -17.75 21.71
C ASP A 371 0.22 -17.86 22.92
N GLN A 372 -0.96 -18.46 22.72
CA GLN A 372 -1.99 -18.66 23.75
C GLN A 372 -1.52 -19.48 24.95
N LYS A 373 -0.49 -20.32 24.75
CA LYS A 373 0.11 -21.13 25.82
C LYS A 373 1.19 -20.40 26.59
N SER A 374 1.67 -19.26 26.09
CA SER A 374 2.74 -18.49 26.74
C SER A 374 2.26 -17.84 28.04
N PRO A 375 3.12 -17.72 29.06
CA PRO A 375 2.80 -16.98 30.29
C PRO A 375 2.44 -15.51 30.02
N ALA A 376 3.12 -14.88 29.05
CA ALA A 376 2.87 -13.49 28.66
C ALA A 376 1.45 -13.27 28.11
N HIS A 377 0.92 -14.24 27.36
CA HIS A 377 -0.48 -14.23 26.92
C HIS A 377 -1.43 -14.44 28.10
N ARG A 378 -1.21 -15.50 28.89
CA ARG A 378 -2.09 -15.91 29.99
C ARG A 378 -2.19 -14.90 31.14
N MET A 379 -1.20 -14.01 31.28
CA MET A 379 -1.23 -12.94 32.27
C MET A 379 -2.35 -11.92 32.00
N TYR A 380 -2.63 -11.62 30.73
CA TYR A 380 -3.54 -10.54 30.35
C TYR A 380 -4.76 -10.99 29.55
N PHE A 381 -4.71 -12.17 28.93
CA PHE A 381 -5.73 -12.68 28.01
C PHE A 381 -6.15 -14.09 28.38
N SER A 382 -7.40 -14.43 28.08
CA SER A 382 -7.92 -15.79 28.26
C SER A 382 -7.21 -16.78 27.34
N ALA A 383 -7.10 -18.05 27.77
CA ALA A 383 -6.40 -19.09 27.02
C ALA A 383 -7.01 -19.38 25.63
N ASN A 384 -8.29 -19.06 25.43
CA ASN A 384 -9.00 -19.28 24.17
C ASN A 384 -8.92 -18.08 23.22
N ASP A 385 -8.54 -16.90 23.72
CA ASP A 385 -8.52 -15.67 22.94
C ASP A 385 -7.25 -15.58 22.08
N THR A 386 -7.35 -14.99 20.89
CA THR A 386 -6.17 -14.74 20.04
C THR A 386 -5.71 -13.30 20.23
N ALA A 387 -4.54 -13.10 20.85
CA ALA A 387 -3.97 -11.77 21.06
C ALA A 387 -2.89 -11.47 20.02
N HIS A 388 -2.79 -10.20 19.65
CA HIS A 388 -1.76 -9.68 18.76
C HIS A 388 -0.95 -8.61 19.48
N GLN A 389 0.35 -8.59 19.23
CA GLN A 389 1.25 -7.54 19.68
C GLN A 389 1.80 -6.80 18.47
N ALA A 390 1.65 -5.49 18.47
CA ALA A 390 2.25 -4.58 17.49
C ALA A 390 3.31 -3.72 18.17
N LEU A 391 4.49 -3.65 17.58
CA LEU A 391 5.58 -2.77 17.98
C LEU A 391 5.81 -1.80 16.84
N VAL A 392 5.74 -0.51 17.13
CA VAL A 392 6.00 0.57 16.17
C VAL A 392 7.16 1.39 16.70
N ALA A 393 8.17 1.60 15.89
CA ALA A 393 9.30 2.47 16.17
C ALA A 393 9.49 3.43 15.00
N ALA A 394 9.71 4.70 15.31
CA ALA A 394 10.02 5.73 14.34
C ALA A 394 11.17 6.58 14.90
N LEU A 395 12.19 6.82 14.08
CA LEU A 395 13.39 7.53 14.46
C LEU A 395 13.56 8.83 13.66
N SER A 396 14.20 9.82 14.27
CA SER A 396 14.58 11.10 13.64
C SER A 396 13.48 11.69 12.75
N ILE A 397 12.29 11.89 13.31
CA ILE A 397 11.20 12.58 12.61
C ILE A 397 11.55 14.05 12.58
N ALA A 398 11.73 14.63 11.39
CA ALA A 398 12.07 16.02 11.20
C ALA A 398 11.08 16.68 10.24
N ILE A 399 10.52 17.81 10.63
CA ILE A 399 9.65 18.64 9.80
C ILE A 399 10.30 20.01 9.71
N GLY A 400 10.45 20.55 8.50
CA GLY A 400 11.05 21.85 8.28
C GLY A 400 10.54 22.53 7.02
N ILE A 401 10.96 23.78 6.86
CA ILE A 401 10.67 24.64 5.73
C ILE A 401 11.97 24.91 4.99
N ASP A 402 11.91 24.86 3.66
CA ASP A 402 12.98 25.23 2.74
C ASP A 402 12.55 26.45 1.94
N ASP A 403 13.35 27.52 2.03
CA ASP A 403 13.14 28.80 1.35
C ASP A 403 13.51 28.78 -0.15
N GLY A 404 14.05 27.66 -0.63
CA GLY A 404 14.52 27.49 -2.01
C GLY A 404 15.86 28.16 -2.30
N ALA A 405 16.45 28.88 -1.32
CA ALA A 405 17.80 29.41 -1.37
C ALA A 405 18.83 28.43 -0.74
N GLY A 406 18.37 27.25 -0.32
CA GLY A 406 19.18 26.22 0.32
C GLY A 406 19.23 26.29 1.84
N ASN A 407 18.48 27.22 2.45
CA ASN A 407 18.37 27.29 3.91
C ASN A 407 17.20 26.43 4.38
N PHE A 408 17.53 25.30 5.01
CA PHE A 408 16.55 24.41 5.61
C PHE A 408 16.38 24.73 7.10
N GLU A 409 15.25 25.36 7.46
CA GLU A 409 14.89 25.66 8.84
C GLU A 409 14.04 24.51 9.41
N ARG A 410 14.55 23.86 10.47
CA ARG A 410 13.86 22.77 11.17
C ARG A 410 12.83 23.34 12.14
N LEU A 411 11.57 22.95 11.98
CA LEU A 411 10.48 23.38 12.86
C LEU A 411 10.21 22.39 14.00
N THR A 412 10.29 21.10 13.71
CA THR A 412 10.02 20.06 14.69
C THR A 412 10.96 18.90 14.48
N TYR A 413 11.52 18.40 15.57
CA TYR A 413 12.38 17.23 15.57
C TYR A 413 12.05 16.30 16.75
N ILE A 414 11.87 15.01 16.43
CA ILE A 414 11.64 13.93 17.39
C ILE A 414 12.70 12.85 17.14
N PRO A 415 13.68 12.71 18.04
CA PRO A 415 14.71 11.67 17.96
C PRO A 415 14.14 10.25 17.88
N MET A 416 13.20 9.91 18.75
CA MET A 416 12.61 8.57 18.80
C MET A 416 11.19 8.61 19.36
N ALA A 417 10.29 7.92 18.66
CA ALA A 417 8.93 7.63 19.09
C ALA A 417 8.68 6.13 18.97
N THR A 418 8.26 5.51 20.08
CA THR A 418 7.97 4.07 20.12
C THR A 418 6.57 3.83 20.68
N THR A 419 5.83 2.93 20.05
CA THR A 419 4.49 2.53 20.46
C THR A 419 4.40 1.02 20.53
N THR A 420 4.01 0.48 21.67
CA THR A 420 3.76 -0.96 21.84
C THR A 420 2.27 -1.17 22.10
N VAL A 421 1.60 -1.96 21.27
CA VAL A 421 0.18 -2.26 21.38
C VAL A 421 0.01 -3.76 21.59
N ARG A 422 -0.82 -4.18 22.55
CA ARG A 422 -1.29 -5.56 22.69
C ARG A 422 -2.80 -5.56 22.66
N THR A 423 -3.41 -6.34 21.78
CA THR A 423 -4.85 -6.29 21.61
C THR A 423 -5.48 -7.62 21.16
N THR A 424 -6.70 -7.87 21.63
CA THR A 424 -7.59 -8.94 21.15
C THR A 424 -8.65 -8.43 20.17
N LEU A 425 -8.62 -7.15 19.81
CA LEU A 425 -9.59 -6.52 18.91
C LEU A 425 -9.75 -7.27 17.57
N PRO A 426 -8.67 -7.58 16.82
CA PRO A 426 -8.83 -8.14 15.47
C PRO A 426 -9.56 -9.48 15.45
N SER A 427 -9.40 -10.31 16.48
CA SER A 427 -10.10 -11.59 16.58
C SER A 427 -11.53 -11.43 17.11
N LYS A 428 -11.73 -10.59 18.14
CA LYS A 428 -13.05 -10.47 18.79
C LYS A 428 -14.05 -9.66 18.00
N THR A 429 -13.63 -8.66 17.22
CA THR A 429 -14.55 -7.90 16.34
C THR A 429 -15.26 -8.79 15.31
N ILE A 430 -14.69 -9.97 15.00
CA ILE A 430 -15.28 -10.93 14.05
C ILE A 430 -16.26 -11.88 14.76
N GLU A 431 -16.03 -12.20 16.03
CA GLU A 431 -16.87 -13.11 16.83
C GLU A 431 -18.05 -12.38 17.50
N SER A 432 -17.90 -11.07 17.78
CA SER A 432 -18.80 -10.30 18.66
C SER A 432 -20.03 -9.66 18.00
N ALA A 433 -20.74 -10.38 17.12
CA ALA A 433 -21.96 -9.87 16.47
C ALA A 433 -23.29 -10.24 17.19
N ILE A 434 -23.25 -10.92 18.34
CA ILE A 434 -24.46 -11.48 18.99
C ILE A 434 -24.45 -11.18 20.49
N ASN A 435 -25.45 -10.41 20.96
CA ASN A 435 -25.85 -10.14 22.35
C ASN A 435 -24.85 -10.53 23.46
N ILE A 436 -23.96 -9.60 23.80
CA ILE A 436 -22.79 -9.85 24.65
C ILE A 436 -22.96 -9.20 26.03
N SER A 437 -22.70 -9.98 27.08
CA SER A 437 -22.64 -9.58 28.49
C SER A 437 -21.49 -8.59 28.78
N ALA A 438 -21.55 -7.84 29.89
CA ALA A 438 -20.50 -6.87 30.23
C ALA A 438 -19.10 -7.52 30.41
N ASP A 439 -19.06 -8.76 30.92
CA ASP A 439 -17.82 -9.52 31.13
C ASP A 439 -17.16 -9.94 29.82
N GLU A 440 -17.95 -10.40 28.86
CA GLU A 440 -17.45 -10.75 27.53
C GLU A 440 -16.96 -9.51 26.74
N ARG A 441 -17.57 -8.34 26.97
CA ARG A 441 -17.07 -7.06 26.40
C ARG A 441 -15.75 -6.62 27.04
N ASN A 442 -15.62 -6.75 28.36
CA ASN A 442 -14.39 -6.46 29.07
C ASN A 442 -13.26 -7.46 28.77
N ALA A 443 -13.58 -8.61 28.19
CA ALA A 443 -12.58 -9.55 27.68
C ALA A 443 -11.94 -9.09 26.35
N ASN A 444 -12.45 -8.04 25.70
CA ASN A 444 -11.77 -7.37 24.60
C ASN A 444 -10.86 -6.28 25.19
N ILE A 445 -9.55 -6.51 25.14
CA ILE A 445 -8.57 -5.68 25.84
C ILE A 445 -7.63 -5.03 24.84
N LEU A 446 -7.31 -3.76 25.06
CA LEU A 446 -6.33 -2.96 24.34
C LEU A 446 -5.34 -2.37 25.34
N PHE A 447 -4.11 -2.85 25.31
CA PHE A 447 -2.99 -2.18 25.99
C PHE A 447 -2.19 -1.40 24.96
N ALA A 448 -1.92 -0.13 25.22
CA ALA A 448 -1.02 0.67 24.40
C ALA A 448 -0.06 1.45 25.29
N ASN A 449 1.22 1.43 24.96
CA ASN A 449 2.23 2.28 25.58
C ASN A 449 2.90 3.09 24.48
N VAL A 450 2.81 4.41 24.58
CA VAL A 450 3.39 5.37 23.64
C VAL A 450 4.45 6.16 24.38
N VAL A 451 5.68 6.15 23.87
CA VAL A 451 6.82 6.85 24.44
C VAL A 451 7.42 7.74 23.36
N ILE A 452 7.49 9.05 23.63
CA ILE A 452 8.14 10.04 22.77
C ILE A 452 9.31 10.62 23.55
N THR A 453 10.48 10.68 22.93
CA THR A 453 11.71 11.19 23.55
C THR A 453 12.13 12.50 22.92
N SER A 454 12.42 13.49 23.76
CA SER A 454 13.07 14.77 23.44
C SER A 454 12.45 15.47 22.22
N LEU A 455 11.13 15.65 22.23
CA LEU A 455 10.43 16.45 21.23
C LEU A 455 10.97 17.88 21.30
N SER A 456 11.48 18.38 20.18
CA SER A 456 11.92 19.76 20.05
C SER A 456 11.12 20.47 18.98
N VAL A 457 10.65 21.67 19.30
CA VAL A 457 9.94 22.54 18.38
C VAL A 457 10.62 23.91 18.40
N ASP A 458 11.22 24.27 17.28
CA ASP A 458 11.93 25.53 17.11
C ASP A 458 11.13 26.43 16.17
N LEU A 459 10.69 27.59 16.66
CA LEU A 459 9.84 28.51 15.92
C LEU A 459 10.59 29.81 15.63
N ASN A 460 10.54 30.24 14.37
CA ASN A 460 11.02 31.54 13.91
C ASN A 460 9.81 32.44 13.61
N PRO A 461 9.76 33.70 14.12
CA PRO A 461 8.72 34.66 13.78
C PRO A 461 8.47 34.82 12.28
N LYS A 462 9.52 34.73 11.45
CA LYS A 462 9.42 34.76 9.97
C LYS A 462 8.51 33.63 9.45
N ASN A 463 8.66 32.43 10.00
CA ASN A 463 7.91 31.24 9.61
C ASN A 463 6.52 31.17 10.24
N LEU A 464 6.30 31.85 11.38
CA LEU A 464 5.01 31.83 12.08
C LEU A 464 3.90 32.48 11.25
N ALA A 465 4.21 33.59 10.57
CA ALA A 465 3.28 34.21 9.62
C ALA A 465 2.92 33.24 8.48
N LEU A 466 3.90 32.52 7.94
CA LEU A 466 3.68 31.53 6.89
C LEU A 466 2.84 30.34 7.38
N LEU A 467 3.16 29.77 8.54
CA LEU A 467 2.41 28.69 9.16
C LEU A 467 0.95 29.11 9.43
N SER A 468 0.73 30.35 9.89
CA SER A 468 -0.63 30.89 10.09
C SER A 468 -1.43 30.99 8.78
N SER A 469 -0.75 31.27 7.66
CA SER A 469 -1.40 31.36 6.33
C SER A 469 -1.81 30.00 5.78
N ILE A 470 -1.03 28.95 6.06
CA ILE A 470 -1.35 27.55 5.73
C ILE A 470 -2.48 27.06 6.64
N HIS A 471 -2.40 27.44 7.91
CA HIS A 471 -3.31 27.07 8.97
C HIS A 471 -4.46 28.06 9.13
N LYS A 472 -4.99 28.61 8.01
CA LYS A 472 -6.33 29.20 8.01
C LYS A 472 -7.29 28.10 8.42
N PHE A 473 -7.45 27.94 9.73
CA PHE A 473 -8.55 27.26 10.38
C PHE A 473 -9.78 27.91 9.75
N GLN A 474 -10.33 27.30 8.73
CA GLN A 474 -11.75 27.37 8.54
C GLN A 474 -12.26 26.55 9.71
N PRO A 475 -12.79 27.17 10.79
CA PRO A 475 -13.61 26.40 11.70
C PRO A 475 -14.69 25.82 10.80
N LYS A 476 -14.59 24.54 10.47
CA LYS A 476 -15.73 23.81 9.94
C LYS A 476 -16.78 24.08 11.00
N THR A 477 -17.80 24.86 10.66
CA THR A 477 -18.94 25.08 11.54
C THR A 477 -19.31 23.70 12.04
N ILE A 478 -19.07 23.46 13.32
CA ILE A 478 -19.48 22.22 13.96
C ILE A 478 -20.99 22.28 13.77
N LYS A 479 -21.51 21.56 12.76
CA LYS A 479 -22.94 21.39 12.60
C LYS A 479 -23.39 20.93 13.96
N LYS A 480 -24.24 21.72 14.63
CA LYS A 480 -24.83 21.36 15.93
C LYS A 480 -25.22 19.89 15.79
N ILE A 481 -24.55 19.05 16.56
CA ILE A 481 -24.82 17.61 16.57
C ILE A 481 -26.33 17.52 16.83
N ALA A 482 -27.07 17.08 15.82
CA ALA A 482 -28.48 16.78 15.99
C ALA A 482 -28.62 15.85 17.20
N GLU A 483 -29.67 16.04 17.98
CA GLU A 483 -29.91 15.33 19.24
C GLU A 483 -29.57 13.83 19.18
N PRO A 484 -29.04 13.26 20.29
CA PRO A 484 -28.30 12.00 20.29
C PRO A 484 -29.24 10.79 20.28
N GLN A 485 -29.81 10.42 19.13
CA GLN A 485 -30.62 9.19 19.02
C GLN A 485 -29.87 7.96 18.47
N GLN A 486 -28.56 8.05 18.18
CA GLN A 486 -27.79 6.92 17.63
C GLN A 486 -26.45 6.60 18.34
N HIS A 487 -26.17 7.17 19.52
CA HIS A 487 -24.93 6.89 20.26
C HIS A 487 -24.87 5.51 20.94
N SER A 488 -25.97 4.74 20.95
CA SER A 488 -26.01 3.40 21.59
C SER A 488 -25.14 2.35 20.88
N PHE A 489 -24.92 2.45 19.57
CA PHE A 489 -24.23 1.39 18.83
C PHE A 489 -22.70 1.48 18.88
N ILE A 490 -22.13 2.68 19.01
CA ILE A 490 -20.66 2.86 19.00
C ILE A 490 -20.05 2.47 20.35
N SER A 491 -20.75 2.75 21.46
CA SER A 491 -20.30 2.36 22.81
C SER A 491 -20.26 0.85 23.00
N GLN A 492 -21.05 0.08 22.24
CA GLN A 492 -21.11 -1.39 22.34
C GLN A 492 -19.83 -2.09 21.83
N PHE A 493 -18.99 -1.43 21.02
CA PHE A 493 -17.78 -2.02 20.44
C PHE A 493 -16.47 -1.54 21.08
N LEU A 494 -16.53 -0.66 22.08
CA LEU A 494 -15.34 -0.12 22.72
C LEU A 494 -14.67 -1.20 23.59
N PRO A 495 -13.36 -1.47 23.43
CA PRO A 495 -12.64 -2.40 24.30
C PRO A 495 -12.39 -1.81 25.68
N LYS A 496 -12.05 -2.68 26.64
CA LYS A 496 -11.32 -2.29 27.85
C LYS A 496 -9.93 -1.82 27.43
N ALA A 497 -9.63 -0.53 27.56
CA ALA A 497 -8.37 0.04 27.11
C ALA A 497 -7.54 0.54 28.29
N ASN A 498 -6.23 0.29 28.25
CA ASN A 498 -5.26 0.95 29.11
C ASN A 498 -4.17 1.52 28.19
N VAL A 499 -4.20 2.85 28.04
CA VAL A 499 -3.30 3.59 27.16
C VAL A 499 -2.43 4.47 28.02
N LYS A 500 -1.13 4.17 28.03
CA LYS A 500 -0.11 4.98 28.69
C LYS A 500 0.62 5.79 27.65
N PHE A 501 0.63 7.09 27.80
CA PHE A 501 1.37 8.01 26.97
C PHE A 501 2.41 8.72 27.82
N SER A 502 3.64 8.73 27.36
CA SER A 502 4.76 9.39 28.03
C SER A 502 5.60 10.16 27.02
N MET A 503 5.97 11.38 27.41
CA MET A 503 6.85 12.25 26.64
C MET A 503 7.96 12.75 27.56
N HIS A 504 9.19 12.46 27.19
CA HIS A 504 10.39 12.84 27.94
C HIS A 504 10.98 14.11 27.35
N GLU A 505 11.32 15.09 28.18
CA GLU A 505 12.02 16.33 27.82
C GLU A 505 11.47 17.08 26.60
N PRO A 506 10.16 17.38 26.51
CA PRO A 506 9.70 18.25 25.43
C PRO A 506 10.21 19.69 25.63
N VAL A 507 10.75 20.27 24.55
CA VAL A 507 11.30 21.63 24.51
C VAL A 507 10.67 22.41 23.37
N PHE A 508 10.17 23.60 23.70
CA PHE A 508 9.70 24.58 22.72
C PHE A 508 10.61 25.79 22.78
N ARG A 509 11.14 26.22 21.63
CA ARG A 509 12.03 27.37 21.51
C ARG A 509 11.45 28.36 20.52
N ILE A 510 11.46 29.63 20.88
CA ILE A 510 11.08 30.73 19.99
C ILE A 510 12.31 31.59 19.83
N SER A 511 12.78 31.72 18.60
CA SER A 511 13.87 32.63 18.23
C SER A 511 13.37 34.07 18.16
N LEU A 512 14.16 34.98 18.70
CA LEU A 512 13.86 36.40 18.76
C LEU A 512 15.05 37.21 18.24
N PRO A 513 14.80 38.39 17.69
CA PRO A 513 15.88 39.31 17.37
C PRO A 513 16.64 39.67 18.66
N PRO A 514 17.97 39.83 18.60
CA PRO A 514 18.79 40.12 19.77
C PRO A 514 18.43 41.49 20.34
N VAL A 515 18.43 41.60 21.67
CA VAL A 515 18.13 42.88 22.35
C VAL A 515 19.30 43.87 22.26
N GLU A 516 20.53 43.37 22.09
CA GLU A 516 21.72 44.21 22.00
C GLU A 516 21.89 44.86 20.62
N GLN A 517 22.13 46.18 20.60
CA GLN A 517 22.29 46.95 19.36
C GLN A 517 23.60 46.67 18.60
N ASN A 518 24.57 46.00 19.25
CA ASN A 518 25.86 45.62 18.67
C ASN A 518 25.95 44.13 18.31
N ALA A 519 24.81 43.43 18.30
CA ALA A 519 24.74 42.01 17.98
C ALA A 519 25.14 41.73 16.53
N ARG A 520 25.83 40.60 16.29
CA ARG A 520 26.17 40.15 14.93
C ARG A 520 24.91 39.71 14.19
N GLU A 521 24.97 39.65 12.85
CA GLU A 521 23.82 39.24 12.03
C GLU A 521 23.28 37.84 12.34
N ASP A 522 24.09 36.98 12.98
CA ASP A 522 23.74 35.61 13.38
C ASP A 522 23.31 35.46 14.85
N ASP A 523 23.36 36.53 15.65
CA ASP A 523 22.98 36.47 17.08
C ASP A 523 21.45 36.52 17.21
N PHE A 524 20.90 35.68 18.08
CA PHE A 524 19.48 35.64 18.38
C PHE A 524 19.24 35.27 19.84
N ASP A 525 18.21 35.87 20.42
CA ASP A 525 17.75 35.51 21.75
C ASP A 525 16.69 34.42 21.66
N LEU A 526 16.50 33.67 22.75
CA LEU A 526 15.58 32.53 22.80
C LEU A 526 14.61 32.65 23.97
N ILE A 527 13.32 32.45 23.70
CA ILE A 527 12.37 32.03 24.75
C ILE A 527 12.30 30.52 24.72
N ILE A 528 12.65 29.88 25.84
CA ILE A 528 12.67 28.42 25.97
C ILE A 528 11.62 28.00 27.00
N SER A 529 10.70 27.15 26.56
CA SER A 529 9.77 26.42 27.41
C SER A 529 10.20 24.97 27.46
N SER A 530 10.78 24.56 28.59
CA SER A 530 11.27 23.20 28.83
C SER A 530 10.36 22.49 29.84
N ILE A 531 9.93 21.29 29.51
CA ILE A 531 9.17 20.41 30.41
C ILE A 531 10.01 19.15 30.61
N SER A 532 10.13 18.65 31.83
CA SER A 532 10.94 17.43 32.09
C SER A 532 10.21 16.16 31.65
N SER A 533 8.94 16.02 32.00
CA SER A 533 8.13 14.89 31.53
C SER A 533 6.64 15.21 31.51
N ILE A 534 5.95 14.59 30.56
CA ILE A 534 4.49 14.58 30.44
C ILE A 534 4.05 13.12 30.44
N SER A 535 3.10 12.76 31.29
CA SER A 535 2.49 11.42 31.30
C SER A 535 0.98 11.52 31.32
N LEU A 536 0.32 10.72 30.50
CA LEU A 536 -1.13 10.62 30.38
C LEU A 536 -1.52 9.14 30.41
N ASP A 537 -2.19 8.73 31.48
CA ASP A 537 -2.70 7.38 31.66
C ASP A 537 -4.22 7.38 31.47
N ILE A 538 -4.69 6.67 30.46
CA ILE A 538 -6.12 6.54 30.13
C ILE A 538 -6.55 5.10 30.38
N GLU A 539 -7.57 4.92 31.19
CA GLU A 539 -8.16 3.62 31.51
C GLU A 539 -9.64 3.61 31.17
N SER A 540 -10.11 2.55 30.53
CA SER A 540 -11.52 2.39 30.19
C SER A 540 -12.05 1.01 30.50
N SER A 541 -13.34 0.92 30.87
CA SER A 541 -14.00 -0.34 31.21
C SER A 541 -15.53 -0.23 31.12
N HIS A 542 -16.20 -1.35 30.85
CA HIS A 542 -17.65 -1.45 30.95
C HIS A 542 -18.07 -1.75 32.39
N SER A 543 -19.08 -1.03 32.88
CA SER A 543 -19.70 -1.31 34.18
C SER A 543 -20.53 -2.61 34.13
N ALA A 544 -20.50 -3.38 35.21
CA ALA A 544 -21.31 -4.59 35.39
C ALA A 544 -22.70 -4.33 35.98
N ILE A 545 -23.01 -3.09 36.36
CA ILE A 545 -24.29 -2.71 36.98
C ILE A 545 -25.32 -2.37 35.89
N ARG A 546 -26.60 -2.72 36.12
CA ARG A 546 -27.78 -2.77 35.22
C ARG A 546 -27.86 -1.79 34.02
N ASP A 547 -27.21 -0.64 34.05
CA ASP A 547 -27.05 0.25 32.91
C ASP A 547 -25.62 0.13 32.34
N LEU A 548 -25.50 -0.34 31.09
CA LEU A 548 -24.26 -0.56 30.33
C LEU A 548 -23.52 0.77 30.03
N HIS A 549 -23.00 1.41 31.07
CA HIS A 549 -22.17 2.60 30.96
C HIS A 549 -20.71 2.21 30.72
N TYR A 550 -20.10 2.88 29.74
CA TYR A 550 -18.67 2.82 29.48
C TYR A 550 -17.98 3.89 30.31
N CYS A 551 -17.10 3.49 31.23
CA CYS A 551 -16.32 4.39 32.06
C CYS A 551 -14.98 4.68 31.37
N LEU A 552 -14.57 5.94 31.40
CA LEU A 552 -13.26 6.42 30.94
C LEU A 552 -12.65 7.27 32.06
N SER A 553 -11.55 6.79 32.62
CA SER A 553 -10.70 7.52 33.55
C SER A 553 -9.45 8.00 32.82
N SER A 554 -9.00 9.21 33.14
CA SER A 554 -7.79 9.79 32.57
C SER A 554 -7.03 10.52 33.66
N THR A 555 -5.74 10.19 33.81
CA THR A 555 -4.83 10.85 34.73
C THR A 555 -3.74 11.53 33.94
N PHE A 556 -3.68 12.85 34.04
CA PHE A 556 -2.65 13.66 33.41
C PHE A 556 -1.67 14.17 34.46
N ARG A 557 -0.37 13.97 34.24
CA ARG A 557 0.69 14.46 35.10
C ARG A 557 1.75 15.17 34.27
N LEU A 558 2.10 16.37 34.70
CA LEU A 558 3.17 17.18 34.14
C LEU A 558 4.22 17.38 35.23
N GLN A 559 5.47 17.02 34.95
CA GLN A 559 6.57 17.13 35.91
C GLN A 559 7.50 18.26 35.54
N SER A 560 7.42 19.34 36.32
CA SER A 560 8.22 20.57 36.22
C SER A 560 8.16 21.25 34.84
N HIS A 561 7.86 22.54 34.86
CA HIS A 561 7.82 23.39 33.69
C HIS A 561 8.69 24.60 33.98
N ALA A 562 9.67 24.84 33.11
CA ALA A 562 10.54 25.99 33.17
C ALA A 562 10.34 26.82 31.90
N LEU A 563 9.98 28.08 32.08
CA LEU A 563 9.95 29.08 31.02
C LEU A 563 11.02 30.11 31.35
N TYR A 564 11.99 30.28 30.46
CA TYR A 564 13.07 31.24 30.65
C TYR A 564 13.48 31.90 29.33
N TYR A 565 14.09 33.07 29.48
CA TYR A 565 14.67 33.83 28.40
C TYR A 565 16.18 33.63 28.42
N GLN A 566 16.76 33.31 27.27
CA GLN A 566 18.20 33.17 27.10
C GLN A 566 18.68 34.23 26.12
N THR A 567 19.56 35.11 26.62
CA THR A 567 20.30 36.08 25.81
C THR A 567 21.58 35.45 25.27
N SER A 568 21.97 35.85 24.06
CA SER A 568 23.22 35.47 23.42
C SER A 568 24.46 36.10 24.05
#